data_AF-A0A382U5N4-F1
#
_entry.id   AF-A0A382U5N4-F1
#
_cell.length_a   1.000
_cell.length_b   1.000
_cell.length_c   1.000
_cell.angle_alpha   90.00
_cell.angle_beta   90.00
_cell.angle_gamma   90.00
#
_symmetry.space_group_name_H-M   'P 1'
#
loop_
_entity.id
_entity.type
_entity.pdbx_description
1 polymer ?
#
loop_
_entity_poly.entity_id
_entity_poly.type
_entity_poly.pdbx_seq_one_letter_code
_entity_poly.pdbx_strand_id
1 'polypeptide(L)'
;MAVSLPKDVVSGSKFTKSLTGSYYKKYGMQVVDKKDGHPVRAGEKSIRFEVRAGDCGKDKGGGWNDCEKDRERHELSGKYRVSKGEGWYAWSIYLPNDFINVYPTSTMLAQFHQEKKHVIWMFKNKRGGYWVENYVPKHTIENIKILTKEQMLGNWNDILINVNWSHKDDGFFKVWANDKLVYDFKGKTKSKGVKTYFKFGIYRSKVSIYK
;
A
#
# COMPACT_ATOMS: atom_id res chain seq x y z
N MET A 1 5.71 17.50 6.33
CA MET A 1 6.27 17.08 7.64
C MET A 1 5.91 15.63 7.89
N ALA A 2 6.78 14.88 8.60
CA ALA A 2 6.50 13.49 8.96
C ALA A 2 5.25 13.40 9.85
N VAL A 3 4.49 12.32 9.70
CA VAL A 3 3.38 12.00 10.61
C VAL A 3 4.00 11.37 11.86
N SER A 4 3.63 11.87 13.03
CA SER A 4 4.00 11.22 14.29
C SER A 4 3.14 9.97 14.44
N LEU A 5 3.76 8.80 14.40
CA LEU A 5 3.09 7.51 14.56
C LEU A 5 3.58 6.84 15.85
N PRO A 6 2.69 6.18 16.61
CA PRO A 6 3.09 5.46 17.82
C PRO A 6 4.11 4.36 17.51
N LYS A 7 5.02 4.12 18.47
CA LYS A 7 6.09 3.12 18.34
C LYS A 7 5.56 1.68 18.35
N ASP A 8 4.39 1.45 18.95
CA ASP A 8 3.69 0.16 18.94
C ASP A 8 2.96 -0.12 17.62
N VAL A 9 2.89 0.86 16.71
CA VAL A 9 2.20 0.76 15.42
C VAL A 9 3.16 0.70 14.24
N VAL A 10 4.23 1.49 14.26
CA VAL A 10 5.19 1.58 13.15
C VAL A 10 6.63 1.63 13.66
N SER A 11 7.49 0.84 13.02
CA SER A 11 8.94 0.84 13.22
C SER A 11 9.69 0.77 11.88
N GLY A 12 11.02 0.90 11.90
CA GLY A 12 11.89 0.77 10.72
C GLY A 12 11.85 1.91 9.69
N SER A 13 10.83 2.79 9.72
CA SER A 13 10.77 3.98 8.86
C SER A 13 10.00 5.13 9.48
N LYS A 14 10.19 6.33 8.93
CA LYS A 14 9.31 7.48 9.12
C LYS A 14 8.39 7.62 7.92
N PHE A 15 7.17 8.10 8.13
CA PHE A 15 6.19 8.26 7.06
C PHE A 15 5.72 9.71 6.93
N THR A 16 5.38 10.10 5.72
CA THR A 16 4.68 11.36 5.42
C THR A 16 3.40 11.07 4.69
N LYS A 17 2.39 11.94 4.80
CA LYS A 17 1.25 11.93 3.87
C LYS A 17 1.77 11.95 2.43
N SER A 18 1.24 11.07 1.58
CA SER A 18 1.53 11.07 0.15
C SER A 18 1.08 12.41 -0.44
N LEU A 19 1.81 12.88 -1.47
CA LEU A 19 1.68 14.23 -2.02
C LEU A 19 1.90 15.36 -1.00
N THR A 20 2.18 16.55 -1.50
CA THR A 20 2.62 17.68 -0.68
C THR A 20 1.51 18.70 -0.36
N GLY A 21 0.37 18.64 -1.05
CA GLY A 21 -0.78 19.54 -0.85
C GLY A 21 -1.51 19.35 0.47
N SER A 22 -2.33 20.34 0.82
CA SER A 22 -3.20 20.30 2.00
C SER A 22 -4.59 19.80 1.61
N TYR A 23 -4.75 18.47 1.52
CA TYR A 23 -6.02 17.84 1.13
C TYR A 23 -6.46 16.71 2.07
N TYR A 24 -5.58 16.32 3.00
CA TYR A 24 -5.81 15.18 3.86
C TYR A 24 -6.96 15.45 4.82
N LYS A 25 -8.05 14.68 4.71
CA LYS A 25 -9.22 14.82 5.58
C LYS A 25 -8.89 14.33 6.99
N LYS A 26 -9.59 14.86 8.00
CA LYS A 26 -9.43 14.43 9.40
C LYS A 26 -9.71 12.93 9.59
N TYR A 27 -10.72 12.40 8.88
CA TYR A 27 -11.05 10.97 8.86
C TYR A 27 -10.15 10.14 7.94
N GLY A 28 -9.41 10.79 7.03
CA GLY A 28 -8.66 10.10 5.98
C GLY A 28 -7.51 9.24 6.49
N MET A 29 -6.96 9.60 7.64
CA MET A 29 -6.06 8.77 8.43
C MET A 29 -6.18 9.14 9.89
N GLN A 30 -6.38 8.13 10.73
CA GLN A 30 -6.47 8.27 12.17
C GLN A 30 -5.59 7.21 12.83
N VAL A 31 -4.92 7.59 13.90
CA VAL A 31 -4.43 6.62 14.88
C VAL A 31 -5.60 6.36 15.83
N VAL A 32 -5.99 5.11 15.98
CA VAL A 32 -7.15 4.69 16.76
C VAL A 32 -6.76 3.71 17.84
N ASP A 33 -7.53 3.63 18.91
CA ASP A 33 -7.20 2.88 20.11
C ASP A 33 -8.11 1.65 20.32
N LYS A 34 -7.53 0.58 20.84
CA LYS A 34 -8.24 -0.66 21.21
C LYS A 34 -9.35 -0.41 22.23
N LYS A 35 -9.10 0.45 23.22
CA LYS A 35 -10.08 0.79 24.29
C LYS A 35 -11.35 1.46 23.75
N ASP A 36 -11.29 2.07 22.57
CA ASP A 36 -12.43 2.70 21.91
C ASP A 36 -13.16 1.70 20.99
N GLY A 37 -12.85 0.41 21.09
CA GLY A 37 -13.46 -0.68 20.31
C GLY A 37 -12.87 -0.86 18.91
N HIS A 38 -11.79 -0.15 18.56
CA HIS A 38 -11.16 -0.31 17.26
C HIS A 38 -10.33 -1.60 17.17
N PRO A 39 -10.29 -2.26 16.00
CA PRO A 39 -9.44 -3.43 15.80
C PRO A 39 -7.97 -3.02 15.91
N VAL A 40 -7.20 -3.80 16.68
CA VAL A 40 -5.75 -3.62 16.89
C VAL A 40 -5.08 -4.99 16.83
N ARG A 41 -4.04 -5.12 16.00
CA ARG A 41 -3.31 -6.39 15.80
C ARG A 41 -2.31 -6.69 16.92
N ALA A 42 -1.64 -5.66 17.41
CA ALA A 42 -0.62 -5.74 18.45
C ALA A 42 -0.53 -4.38 19.17
N GLY A 43 -0.19 -4.39 20.45
CA GLY A 43 -0.17 -3.17 21.27
C GLY A 43 -1.58 -2.61 21.52
N GLU A 44 -1.67 -1.29 21.60
CA GLU A 44 -2.90 -0.58 21.99
C GLU A 44 -3.53 0.23 20.86
N LYS A 45 -2.79 0.45 19.76
CA LYS A 45 -3.22 1.34 18.67
C LYS A 45 -3.11 0.70 17.29
N SER A 46 -3.86 1.23 16.33
CA SER A 46 -3.74 0.91 14.90
C SER A 46 -3.94 2.15 14.03
N ILE A 47 -3.64 2.06 12.72
CA ILE A 47 -3.90 3.14 11.77
C ILE A 47 -5.15 2.80 10.95
N ARG A 48 -6.17 3.64 11.05
CA ARG A 48 -7.37 3.57 10.23
C ARG A 48 -7.24 4.53 9.05
N PHE A 49 -7.51 4.03 7.84
CA PHE A 49 -7.66 4.84 6.63
C PHE A 49 -9.11 4.77 6.14
N GLU A 50 -9.60 5.87 5.62
CA GLU A 50 -10.90 5.97 4.96
C GLU A 50 -10.75 6.89 3.75
N VAL A 51 -11.38 6.54 2.62
CA VAL A 51 -11.42 7.37 1.41
C VAL A 51 -12.86 7.41 0.92
N ARG A 52 -13.41 8.62 0.84
CA ARG A 52 -14.75 8.91 0.31
C ARG A 52 -14.64 9.42 -1.12
N ALA A 53 -15.79 9.40 -1.82
CA ALA A 53 -15.88 9.97 -3.16
C ALA A 53 -15.42 11.44 -3.15
N GLY A 54 -14.54 11.79 -4.09
CA GLY A 54 -13.94 13.12 -4.22
C GLY A 54 -12.72 13.39 -3.34
N ASP A 55 -12.27 12.44 -2.51
CA ASP A 55 -11.06 12.58 -1.70
C ASP A 55 -9.79 12.44 -2.57
N CYS A 56 -9.52 13.46 -3.37
CA CYS A 56 -8.36 13.55 -4.23
C CYS A 56 -7.30 14.51 -3.66
N GLY A 57 -6.03 14.26 -3.98
CA GLY A 57 -4.91 15.09 -3.54
C GLY A 57 -4.07 15.62 -4.68
N LYS A 58 -3.28 16.66 -4.41
CA LYS A 58 -2.31 17.22 -5.36
C LYS A 58 -1.01 17.63 -4.69
N ASP A 59 0.07 17.72 -5.45
CA ASP A 59 1.31 18.34 -5.00
C ASP A 59 1.19 19.87 -5.00
N LYS A 60 1.78 20.55 -4.01
CA LYS A 60 1.78 22.01 -3.93
C LYS A 60 2.44 22.66 -5.15
N GLY A 61 3.49 22.03 -5.67
CA GLY A 61 4.23 22.49 -6.84
C GLY A 61 3.65 22.04 -8.19
N GLY A 62 2.43 21.49 -8.23
CA GLY A 62 1.76 21.13 -9.48
C GLY A 62 2.25 19.85 -10.17
N GLY A 63 3.23 19.12 -9.62
CA GLY A 63 3.79 17.93 -10.27
C GLY A 63 2.84 16.74 -10.44
N TRP A 64 1.87 16.57 -9.54
CA TRP A 64 0.84 15.53 -9.63
C TRP A 64 -0.48 16.02 -9.07
N ASN A 65 -1.59 15.67 -9.73
CA ASN A 65 -2.94 15.98 -9.31
C ASN A 65 -3.84 14.75 -9.49
N ASP A 66 -4.30 14.14 -8.39
CA ASP A 66 -5.24 13.02 -8.43
C ASP A 66 -6.60 13.45 -8.99
N CYS A 67 -7.05 14.66 -8.66
CA CYS A 67 -8.37 15.16 -9.02
C CYS A 67 -8.57 15.25 -10.54
N GLU A 68 -7.51 15.64 -11.26
CA GLU A 68 -7.49 15.72 -12.73
C GLU A 68 -7.20 14.38 -13.41
N LYS A 69 -6.77 13.37 -12.63
CA LYS A 69 -6.30 12.10 -13.15
C LYS A 69 -7.13 10.90 -12.67
N ASP A 70 -8.39 11.16 -12.36
CA ASP A 70 -9.41 10.16 -12.02
C ASP A 70 -8.99 9.23 -10.86
N ARG A 71 -8.55 9.88 -9.76
CA ARG A 71 -7.93 9.23 -8.60
C ARG A 71 -8.40 9.83 -7.28
N GLU A 72 -8.38 8.99 -6.24
CA GLU A 72 -8.68 9.35 -4.85
C GLU A 72 -7.66 8.70 -3.92
N ARG A 73 -7.27 9.36 -2.83
CA ARG A 73 -6.17 8.89 -2.00
C ARG A 73 -6.16 9.44 -0.58
N HIS A 74 -6.00 8.52 0.38
CA HIS A 74 -5.35 8.78 1.65
C HIS A 74 -4.30 7.70 1.90
N GLU A 75 -3.04 8.04 1.66
CA GLU A 75 -1.92 7.11 1.71
C GLU A 75 -0.72 7.76 2.40
N LEU A 76 0.05 6.97 3.15
CA LEU A 76 1.33 7.35 3.71
C LEU A 76 2.48 6.84 2.82
N SER A 77 3.52 7.64 2.70
CA SER A 77 4.72 7.39 1.94
C SER A 77 5.92 7.28 2.88
N GLY A 78 6.60 6.14 2.86
CA GLY A 78 7.78 5.90 3.67
C GLY A 78 8.93 6.82 3.27
N LYS A 79 9.80 7.16 4.21
CA LYS A 79 11.03 7.93 3.97
C LYS A 79 12.25 7.04 3.76
N TYR A 80 12.19 5.79 4.19
CA TYR A 80 13.22 4.81 3.87
C TYR A 80 13.26 4.56 2.35
N ARG A 81 14.47 4.58 1.80
CA ARG A 81 14.75 4.51 0.37
C ARG A 81 15.84 3.47 0.13
N VAL A 82 15.57 2.46 -0.69
CA VAL A 82 16.51 1.35 -0.93
C VAL A 82 17.03 1.39 -2.36
N SER A 83 18.34 1.40 -2.53
CA SER A 83 18.98 1.46 -3.86
C SER A 83 19.18 0.08 -4.48
N LYS A 84 19.50 -0.93 -3.68
CA LYS A 84 19.71 -2.33 -4.07
C LYS A 84 19.79 -3.23 -2.82
N GLY A 85 19.74 -4.55 -3.03
CA GLY A 85 20.04 -5.56 -2.01
C GLY A 85 18.80 -6.15 -1.34
N GLU A 86 19.05 -7.14 -0.49
CA GLU A 86 18.02 -7.85 0.27
C GLU A 86 17.44 -6.98 1.39
N GLY A 87 16.13 -7.10 1.61
CA GLY A 87 15.43 -6.41 2.68
C GLY A 87 14.09 -7.06 2.99
N TRP A 88 13.65 -6.82 4.23
CA TRP A 88 12.42 -7.35 4.76
C TRP A 88 11.41 -6.23 5.02
N TYR A 89 10.14 -6.50 4.69
CA TYR A 89 9.03 -5.60 4.99
C TYR A 89 7.90 -6.42 5.59
N ALA A 90 7.26 -5.89 6.62
CA ALA A 90 6.10 -6.51 7.23
C ALA A 90 5.02 -5.47 7.48
N TRP A 91 3.76 -5.89 7.31
CA TRP A 91 2.61 -5.14 7.77
C TRP A 91 1.45 -6.09 8.05
N SER A 92 0.54 -5.65 8.90
CA SER A 92 -0.74 -6.31 9.11
C SER A 92 -1.86 -5.44 8.57
N ILE A 93 -2.89 -6.06 8.00
CA ILE A 93 -4.04 -5.37 7.42
C ILE A 93 -5.36 -5.97 7.91
N TYR A 94 -6.33 -5.10 8.16
CA TYR A 94 -7.68 -5.46 8.59
C TYR A 94 -8.70 -4.73 7.71
N LEU A 95 -9.68 -5.47 7.18
CA LEU A 95 -10.85 -4.88 6.54
C LEU A 95 -12.07 -5.18 7.41
N PRO A 96 -12.87 -4.18 7.81
CA PRO A 96 -14.09 -4.44 8.60
C PRO A 96 -15.11 -5.26 7.80
N ASN A 97 -16.03 -5.93 8.48
CA ASN A 97 -17.02 -6.81 7.83
C ASN A 97 -17.91 -6.08 6.80
N ASP A 98 -18.13 -4.78 7.00
CA ASP A 98 -18.89 -3.89 6.12
C ASP A 98 -18.01 -3.17 5.08
N PHE A 99 -16.75 -3.58 4.90
CA PHE A 99 -15.84 -2.95 3.94
C PHE A 99 -16.40 -3.00 2.52
N ILE A 100 -16.61 -1.83 1.93
CA ILE A 100 -17.14 -1.69 0.58
C ILE A 100 -16.04 -1.99 -0.44
N ASN A 101 -16.15 -3.12 -1.13
CA ASN A 101 -15.33 -3.41 -2.30
C ASN A 101 -15.85 -2.63 -3.51
N VAL A 102 -14.97 -1.84 -4.13
CA VAL A 102 -15.30 -1.00 -5.30
C VAL A 102 -14.67 -1.55 -6.59
N TYR A 103 -14.49 -2.86 -6.73
CA TYR A 103 -13.96 -3.44 -7.97
C TYR A 103 -15.00 -3.35 -9.10
N PRO A 104 -14.70 -2.79 -10.30
CA PRO A 104 -13.37 -2.77 -10.94
C PRO A 104 -12.50 -1.52 -10.74
N THR A 105 -12.90 -0.53 -9.92
CA THR A 105 -11.98 0.57 -9.55
C THR A 105 -10.72 -0.01 -8.94
N SER A 106 -9.57 0.39 -9.48
CA SER A 106 -8.27 -0.14 -9.04
C SER A 106 -7.93 0.44 -7.67
N THR A 107 -8.07 -0.38 -6.63
CA THR A 107 -7.87 0.00 -5.22
C THR A 107 -6.59 -0.63 -4.67
N MET A 108 -5.54 0.16 -4.52
CA MET A 108 -4.27 -0.24 -3.89
C MET A 108 -4.33 0.04 -2.39
N LEU A 109 -3.94 -0.94 -1.58
CA LEU A 109 -3.85 -0.82 -0.11
C LEU A 109 -2.40 -0.72 0.38
N ALA A 110 -1.46 -1.28 -0.40
CA ALA A 110 -0.04 -1.09 -0.21
C ALA A 110 0.68 -1.12 -1.57
N GLN A 111 1.86 -0.50 -1.65
CA GLN A 111 2.66 -0.51 -2.87
C GLN A 111 4.15 -0.26 -2.60
N PHE A 112 4.98 -0.84 -3.45
CA PHE A 112 6.36 -0.40 -3.62
C PHE A 112 6.45 0.48 -4.86
N HIS A 113 6.93 1.70 -4.64
CA HIS A 113 7.09 2.72 -5.66
C HIS A 113 8.57 3.08 -5.82
N GLN A 114 8.90 3.75 -6.92
CA GLN A 114 10.25 4.18 -7.24
C GLN A 114 10.33 5.70 -7.36
N GLU A 115 11.46 6.28 -6.99
CA GLU A 115 11.63 7.73 -7.10
C GLU A 115 11.53 8.18 -8.56
N LYS A 116 10.62 9.14 -8.83
CA LYS A 116 10.38 9.74 -10.16
C LYS A 116 10.10 8.71 -11.28
N LYS A 117 9.63 7.50 -10.93
CA LYS A 117 9.28 6.42 -11.87
C LYS A 117 7.94 5.80 -11.50
N HIS A 118 7.53 4.76 -12.22
CA HIS A 118 6.29 4.03 -11.96
C HIS A 118 6.36 3.15 -10.69
N VAL A 119 5.18 2.86 -10.14
CA VAL A 119 4.96 1.80 -9.15
C VAL A 119 5.40 0.45 -9.70
N ILE A 120 5.89 -0.46 -8.86
CA ILE A 120 6.47 -1.74 -9.31
C ILE A 120 5.77 -2.96 -8.73
N TRP A 121 5.35 -2.90 -7.47
CA TRP A 121 4.61 -3.97 -6.81
C TRP A 121 3.40 -3.34 -6.15
N MET A 122 2.21 -3.83 -6.48
CA MET A 122 0.95 -3.29 -5.96
C MET A 122 0.19 -4.37 -5.22
N PHE A 123 -0.26 -4.05 -4.01
CA PHE A 123 -1.15 -4.90 -3.25
C PHE A 123 -2.56 -4.31 -3.31
N LYS A 124 -3.46 -4.97 -4.03
CA LYS A 124 -4.78 -4.45 -4.38
C LYS A 124 -5.90 -5.25 -3.75
N ASN A 125 -6.99 -4.56 -3.40
CA ASN A 125 -8.25 -5.21 -3.08
C ASN A 125 -9.08 -5.39 -4.37
N LYS A 126 -9.25 -6.63 -4.80
CA LYS A 126 -9.96 -6.97 -6.05
C LYS A 126 -10.94 -8.09 -5.75
N ARG A 127 -12.22 -7.88 -6.11
CA ARG A 127 -13.32 -8.83 -5.83
C ARG A 127 -13.36 -9.24 -4.35
N GLY A 128 -13.11 -8.28 -3.44
CA GLY A 128 -13.04 -8.49 -1.99
C GLY A 128 -11.76 -9.14 -1.46
N GLY A 129 -11.01 -9.90 -2.27
CA GLY A 129 -9.74 -10.50 -1.87
C GLY A 129 -8.54 -9.55 -1.96
N TYR A 130 -7.37 -10.03 -1.54
CA TYR A 130 -6.11 -9.29 -1.58
C TYR A 130 -5.16 -9.91 -2.59
N TRP A 131 -4.60 -9.07 -3.46
CA TRP A 131 -3.84 -9.49 -4.63
C TRP A 131 -2.51 -8.76 -4.71
N VAL A 132 -1.44 -9.45 -5.11
CA VAL A 132 -0.17 -8.83 -5.48
C VAL A 132 -0.05 -8.78 -7.00
N GLU A 133 0.28 -7.60 -7.53
CA GLU A 133 0.55 -7.38 -8.96
C GLU A 133 2.02 -7.02 -9.17
N ASN A 134 2.67 -7.75 -10.08
CA ASN A 134 4.00 -7.45 -10.58
C ASN A 134 3.90 -6.52 -11.79
N TYR A 135 4.32 -5.27 -11.61
CA TYR A 135 4.29 -4.20 -12.61
C TYR A 135 5.69 -3.63 -12.89
N VAL A 136 6.75 -4.36 -12.51
CA VAL A 136 8.14 -3.96 -12.74
C VAL A 136 8.40 -3.53 -14.19
N PRO A 137 7.93 -4.24 -15.25
CA PRO A 137 8.18 -3.86 -16.64
C PRO A 137 7.20 -2.82 -17.21
N LYS A 138 6.49 -2.04 -16.36
CA LYS A 138 5.46 -1.05 -16.74
C LYS A 138 4.19 -1.63 -17.36
N HIS A 139 3.98 -2.93 -17.22
CA HIS A 139 2.72 -3.62 -17.47
C HIS A 139 2.60 -4.76 -16.47
N THR A 140 1.38 -5.19 -16.19
CA THR A 140 1.15 -6.30 -15.26
C THR A 140 1.57 -7.60 -15.93
N ILE A 141 2.58 -8.27 -15.40
CA ILE A 141 3.00 -9.61 -15.87
C ILE A 141 2.44 -10.73 -14.99
N GLU A 142 2.19 -10.44 -13.72
CA GLU A 142 1.59 -11.38 -12.78
C GLU A 142 0.60 -10.65 -11.89
N ASN A 143 -0.48 -11.36 -11.53
CA ASN A 143 -1.55 -10.87 -10.67
C ASN A 143 -2.09 -12.04 -9.84
N ILE A 144 -1.58 -12.18 -8.62
CA ILE A 144 -1.76 -13.38 -7.79
C ILE A 144 -2.64 -13.02 -6.60
N LYS A 145 -3.71 -13.81 -6.37
CA LYS A 145 -4.56 -13.69 -5.19
C LYS A 145 -3.83 -14.30 -4.00
N ILE A 146 -3.48 -13.50 -3.01
CA ILE A 146 -2.77 -13.95 -1.81
C ILE A 146 -3.71 -14.22 -0.64
N LEU A 147 -4.88 -13.57 -0.59
CA LEU A 147 -5.95 -13.83 0.38
C LEU A 147 -7.32 -13.73 -0.28
N THR A 148 -8.26 -14.56 0.15
CA THR A 148 -9.68 -14.53 -0.25
C THR A 148 -10.43 -13.40 0.45
N LYS A 149 -11.67 -13.13 0.02
CA LYS A 149 -12.53 -12.12 0.66
C LYS A 149 -12.85 -12.55 2.10
N GLU A 150 -13.14 -13.83 2.28
CA GLU A 150 -13.55 -14.44 3.55
C GLU A 150 -12.41 -14.38 4.57
N GLN A 151 -11.16 -14.56 4.14
CA GLN A 151 -9.98 -14.38 5.00
C GLN A 151 -9.72 -12.91 5.37
N MET A 152 -10.10 -11.96 4.50
CA MET A 152 -9.80 -10.53 4.69
C MET A 152 -10.79 -9.81 5.60
N LEU A 153 -12.09 -10.11 5.47
CA LEU A 153 -13.13 -9.40 6.21
C LEU A 153 -13.14 -9.82 7.67
N GLY A 154 -13.22 -8.84 8.56
CA GLY A 154 -13.34 -9.05 10.01
C GLY A 154 -12.06 -9.54 10.69
N ASN A 155 -10.97 -9.74 9.95
CA ASN A 155 -9.76 -10.41 10.42
C ASN A 155 -8.50 -9.60 10.14
N TRP A 156 -7.55 -9.66 11.06
CA TRP A 156 -6.19 -9.20 10.81
C TRP A 156 -5.44 -10.23 9.98
N ASN A 157 -4.71 -9.75 8.97
CA ASN A 157 -3.89 -10.59 8.10
C ASN A 157 -2.47 -10.05 8.07
N ASP A 158 -1.50 -10.91 8.32
CA ASP A 158 -0.09 -10.58 8.39
C ASP A 158 0.59 -10.84 7.05
N ILE A 159 1.29 -9.83 6.54
CA ILE A 159 2.01 -9.90 5.28
C ILE A 159 3.49 -9.70 5.56
N LEU A 160 4.30 -10.64 5.11
CA LEU A 160 5.76 -10.57 5.18
C LEU A 160 6.34 -10.65 3.77
N ILE A 161 7.30 -9.77 3.50
CA ILE A 161 8.01 -9.68 2.23
C ILE A 161 9.49 -9.88 2.50
N ASN A 162 10.10 -10.80 1.74
CA ASN A 162 11.55 -10.81 1.53
C ASN A 162 11.81 -10.46 0.07
N VAL A 163 12.61 -9.43 -0.17
CA VAL A 163 12.91 -8.94 -1.52
C VAL A 163 14.40 -8.64 -1.66
N ASN A 164 15.00 -9.14 -2.73
CA ASN A 164 16.27 -8.62 -3.23
C ASN A 164 16.00 -7.57 -4.32
N TRP A 165 16.24 -6.30 -4.00
CA TRP A 165 16.06 -5.18 -4.91
C TRP A 165 17.14 -5.15 -6.00
N SER A 166 16.81 -5.67 -7.18
CA SER A 166 17.70 -5.70 -8.34
C SER A 166 17.02 -5.23 -9.63
N HIS A 167 17.83 -4.67 -10.52
CA HIS A 167 17.45 -4.31 -11.88
C HIS A 167 17.91 -5.33 -12.93
N LYS A 168 18.60 -6.39 -12.48
CA LYS A 168 18.97 -7.56 -13.27
C LYS A 168 18.06 -8.73 -12.89
N ASP A 169 18.21 -9.85 -13.59
CA ASP A 169 17.40 -11.06 -13.38
C ASP A 169 17.87 -11.90 -12.16
N ASP A 170 18.68 -11.33 -11.27
CA ASP A 170 19.23 -11.92 -10.04
C ASP A 170 18.47 -11.49 -8.76
N GLY A 171 17.34 -10.79 -8.93
CA GLY A 171 16.44 -10.42 -7.84
C GLY A 171 15.43 -11.52 -7.49
N PHE A 172 14.76 -11.34 -6.36
CA PHE A 172 13.60 -12.15 -5.98
C PHE A 172 12.60 -11.32 -5.18
N PHE A 173 11.33 -11.73 -5.21
CA PHE A 173 10.26 -11.12 -4.42
C PHE A 173 9.35 -12.22 -3.86
N LYS A 174 9.46 -12.46 -2.55
CA LYS A 174 8.72 -13.51 -1.85
C LYS A 174 7.68 -12.88 -0.93
N VAL A 175 6.48 -13.46 -0.91
CA VAL A 175 5.35 -12.99 -0.12
C VAL A 175 4.81 -14.12 0.72
N TRP A 176 4.72 -13.89 2.03
CA TRP A 176 3.96 -14.71 2.94
C TRP A 176 2.69 -13.96 3.36
N ALA A 177 1.60 -14.71 3.47
CA ALA A 177 0.36 -14.24 4.06
C ALA A 177 -0.04 -15.22 5.17
N ASN A 178 -0.16 -14.74 6.40
CA ASN A 178 -0.42 -15.54 7.61
C ASN A 178 0.52 -16.77 7.67
N ASP A 179 1.83 -16.48 7.67
CA ASP A 179 2.95 -17.45 7.76
C ASP A 179 3.06 -18.47 6.60
N LYS A 180 2.18 -18.41 5.60
CA LYS A 180 2.25 -19.26 4.41
C LYS A 180 2.91 -18.52 3.25
N LEU A 181 3.93 -19.12 2.63
CA LEU A 181 4.50 -18.63 1.36
C LEU A 181 3.44 -18.76 0.26
N VAL A 182 2.99 -17.64 -0.28
CA VAL A 182 1.91 -17.57 -1.28
C VAL A 182 2.38 -17.10 -2.66
N TYR A 183 3.59 -16.54 -2.74
CA TYR A 183 4.20 -16.10 -3.99
C TYR A 183 5.72 -16.05 -3.85
N ASP A 184 6.44 -16.60 -4.82
CA ASP A 184 7.90 -16.65 -4.89
C ASP A 184 8.34 -16.32 -6.32
N PHE A 185 8.68 -15.06 -6.56
CA PHE A 185 9.13 -14.57 -7.85
C PHE A 185 10.66 -14.47 -7.91
N LYS A 186 11.23 -14.82 -9.08
CA LYS A 186 12.63 -14.59 -9.42
C LYS A 186 12.74 -13.72 -10.67
N GLY A 187 13.63 -12.74 -10.65
CA GLY A 187 13.88 -11.82 -11.76
C GLY A 187 14.07 -10.37 -11.33
N LYS A 188 13.89 -9.44 -12.27
CA LYS A 188 13.96 -8.00 -11.99
C LYS A 188 12.89 -7.57 -11.00
N THR A 189 13.29 -6.96 -9.88
CA THR A 189 12.37 -6.48 -8.84
C THR A 189 12.22 -4.97 -8.83
N LYS A 190 13.05 -4.23 -9.58
CA LYS A 190 12.94 -2.78 -9.76
C LYS A 190 13.65 -2.30 -11.04
N SER A 191 13.50 -1.02 -11.34
CA SER A 191 14.22 -0.34 -12.41
C SER A 191 15.68 0.00 -12.05
N LYS A 192 16.53 0.13 -13.08
CA LYS A 192 17.91 0.60 -12.96
C LYS A 192 17.98 2.05 -12.48
N GLY A 193 18.98 2.34 -11.64
CA GLY A 193 19.37 3.71 -11.25
C GLY A 193 18.39 4.46 -10.34
N VAL A 194 17.40 3.78 -9.76
CA VAL A 194 16.41 4.41 -8.86
C VAL A 194 16.29 3.69 -7.53
N LYS A 195 15.90 4.45 -6.51
CA LYS A 195 15.58 3.92 -5.18
C LYS A 195 14.10 3.55 -5.10
N THR A 196 13.82 2.49 -4.35
CA THR A 196 12.47 2.00 -4.05
C THR A 196 12.02 2.46 -2.67
N TYR A 197 10.71 2.53 -2.46
CA TYR A 197 10.11 2.81 -1.17
C TYR A 197 8.70 2.26 -1.04
N PHE A 198 8.29 2.05 0.21
CA PHE A 198 6.98 1.53 0.55
C PHE A 198 5.97 2.65 0.80
N LYS A 199 4.72 2.41 0.41
CA LYS A 199 3.56 3.24 0.72
C LYS A 199 2.39 2.34 1.12
N PHE A 200 1.54 2.83 2.02
CA PHE A 200 0.34 2.10 2.47
C PHE A 200 -0.78 3.07 2.86
N GLY A 201 -2.02 2.58 2.76
CA GLY A 201 -3.24 3.35 2.97
C GLY A 201 -4.30 2.95 1.96
N ILE A 202 -5.00 3.90 1.36
CA ILE A 202 -5.96 3.65 0.27
C ILE A 202 -5.63 4.59 -0.88
N TYR A 203 -5.38 4.03 -2.05
CA TYR A 203 -5.22 4.76 -3.31
C TYR A 203 -6.08 4.11 -4.39
N ARG A 204 -7.10 4.85 -4.86
CA ARG A 204 -8.03 4.43 -5.90
C ARG A 204 -7.72 5.15 -7.20
N SER A 205 -7.87 4.44 -8.32
CA SER A 205 -7.73 4.99 -9.67
C SER A 205 -8.77 4.39 -10.59
N LYS A 206 -9.11 5.11 -11.66
CA LYS A 206 -10.24 4.79 -12.54
C LYS A 206 -11.58 4.94 -11.80
N VAL A 207 -11.71 5.96 -10.94
CA VAL A 207 -12.90 6.13 -10.08
C VAL A 207 -14.15 6.52 -10.89
N SER A 208 -13.97 7.07 -12.09
CA SER A 208 -15.03 7.37 -13.05
C SER A 208 -15.79 6.15 -13.58
N ILE A 209 -15.29 4.91 -13.38
CA ILE A 209 -16.00 3.70 -13.84
C ILE A 209 -17.42 3.58 -13.22
N TYR A 210 -17.65 4.22 -12.08
CA TYR A 210 -18.95 4.22 -11.39
C TYR A 210 -19.71 5.54 -11.47
N LYS A 211 -19.22 6.52 -12.24
CA LYS A 211 -19.91 7.79 -12.44
C LYS A 211 -20.91 7.71 -13.59
#